data_AF-A0A921F1H3-F1
#
_entry.id   AF-A0A921F1H3-F1
#
_cell.length_a   1.000
_cell.length_b   1.000
_cell.length_c   1.000
_cell.angle_alpha   90.00
_cell.angle_beta   90.00
_cell.angle_gamma   90.00
#
_symmetry.space_group_name_H-M   'P 1'
#
loop_
_entity.id
_entity.type
_entity.pdbx_description
1 polymer ?
#
loop_
_entity_poly.entity_id
_entity_poly.type
_entity_poly.pdbx_seq_one_letter_code
_entity_poly.pdbx_strand_id
1 'polypeptide(L)'
;MASNSDSIYNVLSYIHRHQDKVKFIPQPNSNVVTVGVPDTVPVANADIYFPENNLLVNRMGDDFLAKNGDLLEDFFARTNSSKLDYQEVWITTGYVKSEHTYLVEMSFE
;
A
#
# COMPACT_ATOMS: atom_id res chain seq x y z
N MET A 1 -16.24 7.03 12.88
CA MET A 1 -16.00 6.40 11.56
C MET A 1 -14.50 6.43 11.35
N ALA A 2 -13.83 5.29 11.23
CA ALA A 2 -12.41 5.28 10.85
C ALA A 2 -12.31 5.84 9.43
N SER A 3 -11.44 6.81 9.20
CA SER A 3 -11.22 7.34 7.86
C SER A 3 -10.57 6.25 7.00
N ASN A 4 -10.83 6.24 5.69
CA ASN A 4 -10.13 5.36 4.74
C ASN A 4 -8.60 5.45 4.91
N SER A 5 -8.11 6.65 5.19
CA SER A 5 -6.71 6.93 5.48
C SER A 5 -6.15 6.21 6.72
N ASP A 6 -6.93 6.06 7.80
CA ASP A 6 -6.44 5.42 9.04
C ASP A 6 -6.25 3.91 8.84
N SER A 7 -7.18 3.27 8.13
CA SER A 7 -7.12 1.85 7.81
C SER A 7 -5.94 1.55 6.89
N ILE A 8 -5.73 2.36 5.85
CA ILE A 8 -4.58 2.24 4.95
C ILE A 8 -3.27 2.48 5.70
N TYR A 9 -3.19 3.50 6.57
CA TYR A 9 -2.02 3.75 7.42
C TYR A 9 -1.62 2.52 8.24
N ASN A 10 -2.60 1.85 8.86
CA ASN A 10 -2.34 0.66 9.67
C ASN A 10 -1.76 -0.49 8.82
N VAL A 11 -2.27 -0.69 7.60
CA VAL A 11 -1.74 -1.70 6.66
C VAL A 11 -0.31 -1.36 6.25
N LEU A 12 -0.04 -0.11 5.83
CA LEU A 12 1.30 0.32 5.45
C LEU A 12 2.29 0.22 6.62
N SER A 13 1.86 0.60 7.82
CA SER A 13 2.66 0.45 9.04
C SER A 13 2.97 -1.01 9.35
N TYR A 14 2.01 -1.92 9.13
CA TYR A 14 2.24 -3.36 9.29
C TYR A 14 3.29 -3.86 8.30
N ILE A 15 3.15 -3.53 7.01
CA ILE A 15 4.10 -3.91 5.95
C ILE A 15 5.51 -3.43 6.31
N HIS A 16 5.65 -2.16 6.72
CA HIS A 16 6.94 -1.56 7.06
C HIS A 16 7.62 -2.27 8.25
N ARG A 17 6.85 -2.65 9.29
CA ARG A 17 7.37 -3.30 10.51
C ARG A 17 7.59 -4.81 10.36
N HIS A 18 6.91 -5.46 9.42
CA HIS A 18 6.88 -6.92 9.29
C HIS A 18 7.25 -7.34 7.87
N GLN A 19 8.40 -6.86 7.38
CA GLN A 19 8.88 -7.13 6.02
C GLN A 19 9.16 -8.62 5.77
N ASP A 20 9.40 -9.40 6.82
CA ASP A 20 9.57 -10.85 6.80
C ASP A 20 8.25 -11.62 6.61
N LYS A 21 7.11 -10.96 6.80
CA LYS A 21 5.76 -11.57 6.74
C LYS A 21 4.96 -11.19 5.51
N VAL A 22 5.54 -10.38 4.61
CA VAL A 22 4.90 -9.89 3.41
C VAL A 22 5.77 -10.19 2.20
N LYS A 23 5.16 -10.22 1.02
CA LYS A 23 5.87 -10.48 -0.22
C LYS A 23 5.92 -9.22 -1.07
N PHE A 24 7.09 -8.61 -1.18
CA PHE A 24 7.33 -7.57 -2.19
C PHE A 24 7.37 -8.21 -3.58
N ILE A 25 6.61 -7.64 -4.51
CA ILE A 25 6.51 -8.10 -5.89
C ILE A 25 7.36 -7.13 -6.73
N PRO A 26 8.49 -7.59 -7.31
CA PRO A 26 9.38 -6.70 -8.05
C PRO A 26 8.69 -6.11 -9.29
N GLN A 27 8.80 -4.79 -9.46
CA GLN A 27 8.38 -4.07 -10.65
C GLN A 27 9.63 -3.44 -11.32
N PRO A 28 10.06 -3.92 -12.49
CA PRO A 28 11.23 -3.36 -13.17
C PRO A 28 10.98 -1.91 -13.59
N ASN A 29 11.93 -1.02 -13.31
CA ASN A 29 11.92 0.39 -13.74
C ASN A 29 10.59 1.11 -13.49
N SER A 30 10.07 0.99 -12.26
CA SER A 30 8.77 1.52 -11.89
C SER A 30 8.85 2.40 -10.64
N ASN A 31 7.99 3.41 -10.60
CA ASN A 31 7.63 4.23 -9.44
C ASN A 31 6.58 3.55 -8.55
N VAL A 32 6.41 2.23 -8.68
CA VAL A 32 5.39 1.44 -7.99
C VAL A 32 6.05 0.46 -7.04
N VAL A 33 5.48 0.35 -5.83
CA VAL A 33 5.75 -0.74 -4.89
C VAL A 33 4.50 -1.59 -4.78
N THR A 34 4.60 -2.86 -5.17
CA THR A 34 3.52 -3.84 -5.02
C THR A 34 3.88 -4.83 -3.92
N VAL A 35 2.93 -5.08 -3.00
CA VAL A 35 3.09 -5.97 -1.85
C VAL A 35 1.89 -6.90 -1.76
N GLY A 36 2.17 -8.20 -1.61
CA GLY A 36 1.20 -9.19 -1.16
C GLY A 36 1.26 -9.35 0.36
N VAL A 37 0.15 -9.09 1.03
CA VAL A 37 -0.03 -9.29 2.47
C VAL A 37 -0.92 -10.52 2.69
N PRO A 38 -0.49 -11.53 3.46
CA PRO A 38 -1.34 -12.70 3.75
C PRO A 38 -2.68 -12.30 4.38
N ASP A 39 -3.78 -12.94 3.98
CA ASP A 39 -5.12 -12.68 4.51
C ASP A 39 -5.29 -13.03 6.01
N THR A 40 -4.30 -13.72 6.59
CA THR A 40 -4.20 -13.97 8.04
C THR A 40 -3.86 -12.72 8.86
N VAL A 41 -3.42 -11.64 8.20
CA VAL A 41 -3.13 -10.36 8.87
C VAL A 41 -4.47 -9.68 9.21
N PRO A 42 -4.74 -9.37 10.49
CA PRO A 42 -6.01 -8.78 10.88
C PRO A 42 -6.12 -7.34 10.36
N VAL A 43 -7.05 -7.12 9.42
CA VAL A 43 -7.40 -5.80 8.90
C VAL A 43 -8.84 -5.47 9.27
N ALA A 44 -9.06 -4.31 9.90
CA ALA A 44 -10.40 -3.86 10.23
C ALA A 44 -11.20 -3.53 8.97
N ASN A 45 -12.43 -4.03 8.87
CA ASN A 45 -13.31 -3.88 7.71
C ASN A 45 -12.63 -4.26 6.38
N ALA A 46 -11.92 -5.39 6.36
CA ALA A 46 -11.14 -5.84 5.20
C ALA A 46 -11.94 -5.81 3.89
N ASP A 47 -13.22 -6.21 3.89
CA ASP A 47 -14.07 -6.25 2.69
C ASP A 47 -14.29 -4.86 2.04
N ILE A 48 -14.16 -3.77 2.81
CA ILE A 48 -14.29 -2.39 2.32
C ILE A 48 -13.01 -1.96 1.60
N TYR A 49 -11.85 -2.36 2.11
CA TYR A 49 -10.54 -1.90 1.63
C TYR A 49 -9.89 -2.88 0.66
N PHE A 50 -10.23 -4.16 0.75
CA PHE A 50 -9.72 -5.23 -0.09
C PHE A 50 -10.91 -5.96 -0.72
N PRO A 51 -11.66 -5.30 -1.62
CA PRO A 51 -12.81 -5.93 -2.23
C PRO A 51 -12.39 -7.17 -3.03
N GLU A 52 -13.20 -8.23 -2.96
CA GLU A 52 -13.04 -9.40 -3.83
C GLU A 52 -13.43 -9.02 -5.27
N ASN A 53 -12.68 -9.50 -6.25
CA ASN A 53 -12.92 -9.31 -7.70
C ASN A 53 -12.91 -7.85 -8.19
N ASN A 54 -12.49 -6.89 -7.36
CA ASN A 54 -12.37 -5.50 -7.73
C ASN A 54 -11.07 -4.90 -7.19
N LEU A 55 -10.66 -3.78 -7.76
CA LEU A 55 -9.57 -2.96 -7.23
C LEU A 55 -10.16 -1.67 -6.69
N LEU A 56 -9.75 -1.28 -5.48
CA LEU A 56 -10.04 0.00 -4.89
C LEU A 56 -8.81 0.89 -5.04
N VAL A 57 -8.98 2.04 -5.72
CA VAL A 57 -7.92 3.01 -5.97
C VAL A 57 -8.22 4.29 -5.21
N ASN A 58 -7.26 4.79 -4.43
CA ASN A 58 -7.38 6.03 -3.68
C ASN A 58 -6.16 6.93 -3.90
N ARG A 59 -6.39 8.20 -4.24
CA ARG A 59 -5.36 9.24 -4.15
C ARG A 59 -5.25 9.70 -2.70
N MET A 60 -4.06 9.64 -2.13
CA MET A 60 -3.85 10.09 -0.76
C MET A 60 -3.81 11.62 -0.72
N GLY A 61 -4.55 12.20 0.22
CA GLY A 61 -4.62 13.66 0.39
C GLY A 61 -3.36 14.23 1.06
N ASP A 62 -3.14 15.53 0.88
CA ASP A 62 -1.95 16.24 1.34
C ASP A 62 -1.69 16.07 2.85
N ASP A 63 -2.76 16.10 3.67
CA ASP A 63 -2.67 15.85 5.11
C ASP A 63 -2.10 14.46 5.46
N PHE A 64 -2.42 13.45 4.65
CA PHE A 64 -1.89 12.10 4.83
C PHE A 64 -0.42 12.05 4.46
N LEU A 65 -0.03 12.66 3.33
CA LEU A 65 1.35 12.72 2.87
C LEU A 65 2.23 13.45 3.90
N ALA A 66 1.78 14.62 4.37
CA ALA A 66 2.49 15.42 5.37
C ALA A 66 2.68 14.67 6.70
N LYS A 67 1.68 13.88 7.13
CA LYS A 67 1.76 13.13 8.40
C LYS A 67 2.60 11.85 8.30
N ASN A 68 2.71 11.25 7.11
CA ASN A 68 3.27 9.92 6.91
C ASN A 68 4.51 9.91 6.00
N GLY A 69 5.13 11.07 5.79
CA GLY A 69 6.27 11.24 4.88
C GLY A 69 7.38 10.20 5.10
N ASP A 70 7.82 10.02 6.35
CA ASP A 70 8.89 9.05 6.67
C ASP A 70 8.53 7.60 6.28
N LEU A 71 7.27 7.20 6.49
CA LEU A 71 6.78 5.87 6.12
C LEU A 71 6.74 5.70 4.61
N LEU A 72 6.23 6.72 3.91
CA LEU A 72 6.12 6.71 2.45
C LEU A 72 7.49 6.79 1.77
N GLU A 73 8.45 7.48 2.37
CA GLU A 73 9.83 7.56 1.88
C GLU A 73 10.54 6.19 1.94
N ASP A 74 10.31 5.39 2.99
CA ASP A 74 10.84 4.00 3.05
C ASP A 74 10.28 3.12 1.93
N PHE A 75 9.03 3.37 1.52
CA PHE A 75 8.46 2.69 0.35
C PHE A 75 9.01 3.25 -0.95
N PHE A 76 9.09 4.57 -1.10
CA PHE A 76 9.62 5.21 -2.31
C PHE A 76 11.07 4.78 -2.59
N ALA A 77 11.90 4.66 -1.55
CA ALA A 77 13.27 4.18 -1.65
C ALA A 77 13.41 2.73 -2.15
N ARG A 78 12.32 1.95 -2.15
CA ARG A 78 12.26 0.59 -2.73
C ARG A 78 11.86 0.57 -4.20
N THR A 79 11.40 1.70 -4.73
CA THR A 79 11.12 1.82 -6.16
C THR A 79 12.43 1.83 -6.94
N ASN A 80 12.34 1.52 -8.23
CA ASN A 80 13.46 1.73 -9.16
C ASN A 80 13.22 3.00 -10.00
N SER A 81 12.57 4.00 -9.40
CA SER A 81 12.27 5.27 -10.07
C SER A 81 13.57 6.07 -10.29
N SER A 82 13.63 6.79 -11.41
CA SER A 82 14.68 7.78 -11.66
C SER A 82 14.36 9.16 -11.08
N LYS A 83 13.15 9.36 -10.54
CA LYS A 83 12.75 10.62 -9.89
C LYS A 83 13.41 10.74 -8.51
N LEU A 84 13.69 11.99 -8.11
CA LEU A 84 14.28 12.31 -6.80
C LEU A 84 13.23 12.46 -5.69
N ASP A 85 11.98 12.73 -6.07
CA ASP A 85 10.84 12.94 -5.16
C ASP A 85 9.51 12.49 -5.81
N TYR A 86 8.44 12.59 -5.03
CA TYR A 86 7.05 12.40 -5.45
C TYR A 86 6.18 13.48 -4.82
N GLN A 87 5.09 13.84 -5.50
CA GLN A 87 4.09 14.81 -5.03
C GLN A 87 2.77 14.12 -4.69
N GLU A 88 2.47 13.02 -5.36
CA GLU A 88 1.24 12.26 -5.13
C GLU A 88 1.53 10.80 -4.83
N VAL A 89 0.69 10.21 -3.98
CA VAL A 89 0.70 8.77 -3.75
C VAL A 89 -0.69 8.23 -4.03
N TRP A 90 -0.74 7.27 -4.95
CA TRP A 90 -1.93 6.50 -5.26
C TRP A 90 -1.81 5.12 -4.63
N ILE A 91 -2.85 4.69 -3.93
CA ILE A 91 -2.89 3.38 -3.26
C ILE A 91 -4.00 2.55 -3.90
N THR A 92 -3.60 1.43 -4.49
CA THR A 92 -4.49 0.44 -5.07
C THR A 92 -4.52 -0.79 -4.17
N THR A 93 -5.72 -1.28 -3.87
CA THR A 93 -5.95 -2.40 -2.95
C THR A 93 -6.97 -3.38 -3.51
N GLY A 94 -6.84 -4.66 -3.16
CA GLY A 94 -7.79 -5.69 -3.58
C GLY A 94 -7.50 -7.04 -2.92
N TYR A 95 -8.49 -7.93 -2.90
CA TYR A 95 -8.30 -9.28 -2.36
C TYR A 95 -8.18 -10.32 -3.48
N VAL A 96 -7.02 -10.99 -3.53
CA VAL A 96 -6.73 -12.10 -4.45
C VAL A 96 -7.03 -13.42 -3.74
N LYS A 97 -8.28 -13.86 -3.84
CA LYS A 97 -8.80 -15.02 -3.12
C LYS A 97 -8.09 -16.34 -3.44
N SER A 98 -7.70 -16.55 -4.69
CA SER A 98 -6.96 -17.76 -5.09
C SER A 98 -5.60 -17.88 -4.39
N GLU A 99 -5.02 -16.75 -3.99
CA GLU A 99 -3.71 -16.65 -3.34
C GLU A 99 -3.82 -16.33 -1.84
N HIS A 100 -5.02 -16.24 -1.27
CA HIS A 100 -5.24 -15.86 0.13
C HIS A 100 -4.46 -14.58 0.52
N THR A 101 -4.50 -13.59 -0.37
CA THR A 101 -3.60 -12.42 -0.30
C THR A 101 -4.34 -11.11 -0.53
N TYR A 102 -4.12 -10.16 0.37
CA TYR A 102 -4.42 -8.75 0.16
C TYR A 102 -3.31 -8.11 -0.69
N LEU A 103 -3.68 -7.62 -1.87
CA LEU A 103 -2.80 -6.85 -2.74
C LEU A 103 -2.81 -5.39 -2.27
N VAL A 104 -1.62 -4.84 -2.05
CA VAL A 104 -1.40 -3.41 -1.79
C VAL A 104 -0.38 -2.90 -2.78
N GLU A 105 -0.74 -1.90 -3.55
CA GLU A 105 0.13 -1.24 -4.51
C GLU A 105 0.19 0.26 -4.21
N MET A 106 1.40 0.81 -4.19
CA MET A 106 1.66 2.23 -3.98
C MET A 106 2.35 2.77 -5.23
N SER A 107 1.73 3.72 -5.94
CA SER A 107 2.32 4.45 -7.06
C SER A 107 2.70 5.86 -6.64
N PHE A 108 3.95 6.25 -6.91
CA PHE A 108 4.54 7.52 -6.50
C PHE A 108 4.71 8.43 -7.73
N GLU A 109 3.89 9.49 -7.85
CA GLU A 109 3.88 10.39 -9.01
C GLU A 109 4.55 11.74 -8.72
#